data_AF-A0A0B6Y3V2-F1
#
_entry.id   AF-A0A0B6Y3V2-F1
#
_cell.length_a   1.000
_cell.length_b   1.000
_cell.length_c   1.000
_cell.angle_alpha   90.00
_cell.angle_beta   90.00
_cell.angle_gamma   90.00
#
_symmetry.space_group_name_H-M   'P 1'
#
loop_
_entity.id
_entity.type
_entity.pdbx_description
1 polymer ?
#
loop_
_entity_poly.entity_id
_entity_poly.type
_entity_poly.pdbx_seq_one_letter_code
_entity_poly.pdbx_strand_id
1 'polypeptide(L)'
;VKFLVDLRADVLNLKQNCSNELDVALYQEMNSALRELLVLWFTVGFLNLERITWNSPCDLVQKVSNYEAVHKIRTWEDIKRRVGSYRRCYIFTHNSMPREPVVVLHTALTNEISSNIHSIIQNTRFSTSLSPTDASDNFNDLYTLDAPSPSVAPPTPSTP
;
A
#
# COMPACT_ATOMS: atom_id res chain seq x y z
N VAL A 1 7.09 -17.28 -12.27
CA VAL A 1 8.09 -16.67 -11.35
C VAL A 1 7.66 -16.76 -9.89
N LYS A 2 6.39 -16.47 -9.54
CA LYS A 2 5.88 -16.57 -8.15
C LYS A 2 6.29 -17.85 -7.41
N PHE A 3 6.07 -19.02 -8.03
CA PHE A 3 6.47 -20.30 -7.45
C PHE A 3 7.94 -20.36 -7.00
N LEU A 4 8.87 -19.78 -7.77
CA LEU A 4 10.30 -19.80 -7.43
C LEU A 4 10.66 -18.83 -6.31
N VAL A 5 9.90 -17.73 -6.19
CA VAL A 5 9.99 -16.82 -5.04
C VAL A 5 9.51 -17.53 -3.77
N ASP A 6 8.36 -18.20 -3.86
CA ASP A 6 7.78 -18.96 -2.75
C ASP A 6 8.70 -20.12 -2.33
N LEU A 7 9.22 -20.89 -3.30
CA LEU A 7 10.20 -21.94 -3.07
C LEU A 7 11.44 -21.42 -2.34
N ARG A 8 11.99 -20.27 -2.75
CA ARG A 8 13.14 -19.68 -2.06
C ARG A 8 12.81 -19.31 -0.61
N ALA A 9 11.60 -18.82 -0.35
CA ALA A 9 11.16 -18.55 1.02
C ALA A 9 11.11 -19.85 1.85
N ASP A 10 10.58 -20.93 1.28
CA ASP A 10 10.56 -22.25 1.92
C ASP A 10 11.97 -22.77 2.21
N VAL A 11 12.90 -22.65 1.26
CA VAL A 11 14.30 -23.06 1.44
C VAL A 11 14.99 -22.26 2.57
N LEU A 12 14.73 -20.95 2.66
CA LEU A 12 15.25 -20.13 3.74
C LEU A 12 14.69 -20.56 5.10
N ASN A 13 13.40 -20.88 5.17
CA ASN A 13 12.77 -21.41 6.38
C ASN A 13 13.33 -22.78 6.78
N LEU A 14 13.49 -23.71 5.82
CA LEU A 14 14.08 -25.03 6.08
C LEU A 14 15.51 -24.91 6.59
N LYS A 15 16.32 -24.05 5.98
CA LYS A 15 17.69 -23.78 6.44
C LYS A 15 17.73 -23.27 7.88
N GLN A 16 16.79 -22.42 8.29
CA GLN A 16 16.72 -21.91 9.67
C GLN A 16 16.31 -22.97 10.70
N ASN A 17 15.52 -23.96 10.29
CA ASN A 17 14.99 -25.00 11.19
C ASN A 17 15.82 -26.30 11.17
N CYS A 18 16.78 -26.44 10.27
CA CYS A 18 17.64 -27.63 10.18
C CYS A 18 18.77 -27.60 11.21
N SER A 19 19.00 -28.74 11.85
CA SER A 19 20.09 -28.95 12.82
C SER A 19 21.28 -29.73 12.27
N ASN A 20 21.14 -30.37 11.11
CA ASN A 20 22.17 -31.16 10.45
C ASN A 20 23.04 -30.27 9.54
N GLU A 21 24.37 -30.28 9.73
CA GLU A 21 25.30 -29.44 8.96
C GLU A 21 25.30 -29.74 7.46
N LEU A 22 25.12 -31.01 7.07
CA LEU A 22 25.09 -31.40 5.66
C LEU A 22 23.86 -30.82 4.95
N ASP A 23 22.70 -30.89 5.59
CA ASP A 23 21.44 -30.37 5.02
C ASP A 23 21.50 -28.84 4.91
N VAL A 24 22.10 -28.17 5.91
CA VAL A 24 22.31 -26.72 5.87
C VAL A 24 23.19 -26.30 4.68
N ALA A 25 24.25 -27.07 4.38
CA ALA A 25 25.11 -26.82 3.23
C ALA A 25 24.34 -26.99 1.89
N LEU A 26 23.53 -28.05 1.77
CA LEU A 26 22.70 -28.30 0.58
C LEU A 26 21.65 -27.18 0.36
N TYR A 27 20.93 -26.78 1.42
CA TYR A 27 19.97 -25.67 1.32
C TYR A 27 20.64 -24.33 1.00
N GLN A 28 21.88 -24.13 1.48
CA GLN A 28 22.66 -22.94 1.16
C GLN A 28 23.04 -22.88 -0.32
N GLU A 29 23.43 -24.01 -0.92
CA GLU A 29 23.74 -24.10 -2.35
C GLU A 29 22.48 -23.85 -3.19
N MET A 30 21.37 -24.51 -2.87
CA MET A 30 20.09 -24.29 -3.56
C MET A 30 19.60 -22.83 -3.44
N ASN A 31 19.69 -22.21 -2.26
CA ASN A 31 19.36 -20.80 -2.09
C ASN A 31 20.25 -19.88 -2.94
N SER A 32 21.54 -20.23 -3.11
CA SER A 32 22.46 -19.45 -3.93
C SER A 32 22.08 -19.52 -5.41
N ALA A 33 21.80 -20.72 -5.93
CA ALA A 33 21.32 -20.90 -7.30
C ALA A 33 19.98 -20.19 -7.56
N LEU A 34 19.01 -20.32 -6.64
CA LEU A 34 17.73 -19.61 -6.73
C LEU A 34 17.91 -18.09 -6.70
N ARG A 35 18.82 -17.58 -5.85
CA ARG A 35 19.13 -16.15 -5.79
C ARG A 35 19.67 -15.65 -7.12
N GLU A 36 20.62 -16.36 -7.74
CA GLU A 36 21.20 -15.95 -9.02
C GLU A 36 20.15 -15.86 -10.13
N LEU A 37 19.29 -16.87 -10.25
CA LEU A 37 18.18 -16.89 -11.21
C LEU A 37 17.19 -15.74 -10.95
N LEU A 38 16.81 -15.51 -9.69
CA LEU A 38 15.88 -14.44 -9.33
C LEU A 38 16.47 -13.06 -9.57
N VAL A 39 17.77 -12.85 -9.36
CA VAL A 39 18.42 -11.56 -9.68
C VAL A 39 18.33 -11.26 -11.18
N LEU A 40 18.53 -12.27 -12.04
CA LEU A 40 18.41 -12.09 -13.48
C LEU A 40 16.98 -11.75 -13.91
N TRP A 41 15.98 -12.42 -13.33
CA TRP A 41 14.58 -12.23 -13.70
C TRP A 41 13.95 -10.97 -13.13
N PHE A 42 14.36 -10.51 -11.93
CA PHE A 42 13.88 -9.28 -11.31
C PHE A 42 14.74 -8.05 -11.71
N THR A 43 15.10 -7.98 -12.98
CA THR A 43 15.75 -6.79 -13.56
C THR A 43 14.72 -5.69 -13.79
N VAL A 44 15.15 -4.41 -13.71
CA VAL A 44 14.29 -3.21 -13.86
C VAL A 44 13.41 -3.26 -15.12
N GLY A 45 13.89 -3.85 -16.23
CA GLY A 45 13.13 -3.98 -17.47
C GLY A 45 11.86 -4.85 -17.40
N PHE A 46 11.72 -5.67 -16.34
CA PHE A 46 10.53 -6.50 -16.11
C PHE A 46 9.60 -5.94 -15.02
N LEU A 47 9.99 -4.82 -14.40
CA LEU A 47 9.23 -4.17 -13.34
C LEU A 47 8.43 -3.00 -13.90
N ASN A 48 7.13 -2.98 -13.61
CA ASN A 48 6.25 -1.88 -13.90
C ASN A 48 6.06 -1.00 -12.66
N LEU A 49 6.15 0.32 -12.83
CA LEU A 49 5.91 1.29 -11.77
C LEU A 49 4.47 1.79 -11.84
N GLU A 50 3.71 1.58 -10.78
CA GLU A 50 2.30 1.99 -10.69
C GLU A 50 2.09 2.91 -9.50
N ARG A 51 1.30 3.98 -9.68
CA ARG A 51 0.89 4.86 -8.59
C ARG A 51 -0.37 4.32 -7.93
N ILE A 52 -0.32 4.12 -6.61
CA ILE A 52 -1.48 3.76 -5.80
C ILE A 52 -2.12 5.02 -5.21
N THR A 53 -3.44 5.10 -5.36
CA THR A 53 -4.29 6.18 -4.84
C THR A 53 -5.48 5.58 -4.12
N TRP A 54 -6.29 6.41 -3.47
CA TRP A 54 -7.54 5.95 -2.83
C TRP A 54 -8.53 5.33 -3.81
N ASN A 55 -8.45 5.69 -5.10
CA ASN A 55 -9.31 5.17 -6.15
C ASN A 55 -8.76 3.90 -6.80
N SER A 56 -7.59 3.42 -6.37
CA SER A 56 -7.02 2.18 -6.88
C SER A 56 -7.84 0.97 -6.42
N PRO A 57 -7.79 -0.17 -7.15
CA PRO A 57 -8.49 -1.39 -6.77
C PRO A 57 -8.23 -1.80 -5.32
N CYS A 58 -9.30 -2.16 -4.61
CA CYS A 58 -9.27 -2.45 -3.17
C CYS A 58 -8.27 -3.57 -2.82
N ASP A 59 -8.15 -4.59 -3.66
CA ASP A 59 -7.20 -5.70 -3.48
C ASP A 59 -5.74 -5.22 -3.50
N LEU A 60 -5.39 -4.26 -4.36
CA LEU A 60 -4.05 -3.67 -4.40
C LEU A 60 -3.77 -2.86 -3.15
N VAL A 61 -4.74 -2.04 -2.73
CA VAL A 61 -4.63 -1.22 -1.50
C VAL A 61 -4.49 -2.12 -0.27
N GLN A 62 -5.23 -3.23 -0.22
CA GLN A 62 -5.13 -4.23 0.84
C GLN A 62 -3.76 -4.92 0.84
N LYS A 63 -3.23 -5.32 -0.33
CA LYS A 63 -1.89 -5.89 -0.43
C LYS A 63 -0.81 -4.92 0.03
N VAL A 64 -0.89 -3.65 -0.38
CA VAL A 64 0.00 -2.59 0.13
C VAL A 64 -0.07 -2.50 1.65
N SER A 65 -1.27 -2.57 2.23
CA SER A 65 -1.44 -2.58 3.69
C SER A 65 -0.81 -3.80 4.37
N ASN A 66 -0.92 -4.99 3.76
CA ASN A 66 -0.38 -6.22 4.32
C ASN A 66 1.15 -6.31 4.21
N TYR A 67 1.72 -5.77 3.14
CA TYR A 67 3.17 -5.81 2.87
C TYR A 67 3.95 -4.68 3.53
N GLU A 68 3.29 -3.78 4.26
CA GLU A 68 3.95 -2.73 5.03
C GLU A 68 4.73 -3.32 6.22
N ALA A 69 6.02 -3.56 6.01
CA ALA A 69 6.91 -4.15 7.01
C ALA A 69 7.44 -3.13 8.05
N VAL A 70 7.46 -1.83 7.73
CA VAL A 70 8.06 -0.80 8.58
C VAL A 70 7.08 -0.29 9.65
N HIS A 71 5.87 0.08 9.24
CA HIS A 71 4.87 0.65 10.14
C HIS A 71 3.49 0.04 9.89
N LYS A 72 3.16 -1.02 10.62
CA LYS A 72 1.87 -1.72 10.53
C LYS A 72 0.69 -0.75 10.41
N ILE A 73 -0.02 -0.84 9.29
CA ILE A 73 -1.26 -0.10 9.06
C ILE A 73 -2.37 -0.83 9.82
N ARG A 74 -3.00 -0.13 10.77
CA ARG A 74 -3.98 -0.75 11.69
C ARG A 74 -5.41 -0.53 11.25
N THR A 75 -5.68 0.56 10.52
CA THR A 75 -7.03 0.94 10.10
C THR A 75 -7.09 1.34 8.62
N TRP A 76 -8.29 1.30 8.02
CA TRP A 76 -8.50 1.76 6.65
C TRP A 76 -8.28 3.28 6.50
N GLU A 77 -8.46 4.04 7.59
CA GLU A 77 -8.19 5.48 7.63
C GLU A 77 -6.69 5.78 7.52
N ASP A 78 -5.83 4.94 8.13
CA ASP A 78 -4.37 5.05 8.03
C ASP A 78 -3.93 4.94 6.57
N ILE A 79 -4.44 3.94 5.84
CA ILE A 79 -4.07 3.77 4.43
C ILE A 79 -4.62 4.93 3.58
N LYS A 80 -5.83 5.41 3.85
CA LYS A 80 -6.41 6.58 3.17
C LYS A 80 -5.53 7.82 3.32
N ARG A 81 -4.97 8.07 4.51
CA ARG A 81 -3.99 9.15 4.74
C ARG A 81 -2.70 8.91 3.96
N ARG A 82 -2.19 7.69 3.92
CA ARG A 82 -0.92 7.33 3.23
C ARG A 82 -0.98 7.36 1.71
N VAL A 83 -2.17 7.24 1.11
CA VAL A 83 -2.37 7.37 -0.35
C VAL A 83 -3.03 8.69 -0.74
N GLY A 84 -3.30 9.55 0.25
CA GLY A 84 -4.02 10.80 0.11
C GLY A 84 -3.15 12.00 -0.26
N SER A 85 -3.64 13.19 0.07
CA SER A 85 -2.96 14.46 -0.19
C SER A 85 -1.57 14.52 0.45
N TYR A 86 -0.61 15.13 -0.26
CA TYR A 86 0.81 15.23 0.12
C TYR A 86 1.51 13.90 0.47
N ARG A 87 0.90 12.78 0.10
CA ARG A 87 1.51 11.46 0.12
C ARG A 87 1.45 10.88 -1.29
N ARG A 88 2.48 10.16 -1.70
CA ARG A 88 2.45 9.34 -2.90
C ARG A 88 2.86 7.94 -2.52
N CYS A 89 2.10 6.97 -3.01
CA CYS A 89 2.42 5.57 -2.88
C CYS A 89 2.68 5.04 -4.28
N TYR A 90 3.84 4.43 -4.46
CA TYR A 90 4.19 3.75 -5.70
C TYR A 90 4.48 2.29 -5.40
N ILE A 91 4.15 1.42 -6.34
CA ILE A 91 4.49 0.01 -6.28
C ILE A 91 5.27 -0.38 -7.53
N PHE A 92 6.21 -1.31 -7.36
CA PHE A 92 6.76 -2.06 -8.48
C PHE A 92 6.07 -3.41 -8.57
N THR A 93 5.48 -3.71 -9.72
CA THR A 93 4.90 -5.02 -10.05
C THR A 93 5.78 -5.71 -11.10
N HIS A 94 5.82 -7.04 -11.12
CA HIS A 94 6.54 -7.77 -12.15
C HIS A 94 5.57 -8.18 -13.27
N ASN A 95 5.96 -8.09 -14.54
CA ASN A 95 5.06 -8.39 -15.67
C ASN A 95 4.42 -9.79 -15.59
N SER A 96 5.18 -10.80 -15.13
CA SER A 96 4.67 -12.16 -14.91
C SER A 96 3.92 -12.38 -13.59
N MET A 97 3.79 -11.34 -12.76
CA MET A 97 3.03 -11.35 -11.50
C MET A 97 2.22 -10.04 -11.41
N PRO A 98 1.25 -9.83 -12.31
CA PRO A 98 0.45 -8.61 -12.31
C PRO A 98 -0.32 -8.51 -11.00
N ARG A 99 -0.50 -7.28 -10.51
CA ARG A 99 -1.18 -6.96 -9.24
C ARG A 99 -0.52 -7.57 -8.00
N GLU A 100 0.74 -7.98 -8.10
CA GLU A 100 1.56 -8.41 -6.97
C GLU A 100 2.66 -7.36 -6.73
N PRO A 101 2.55 -6.53 -5.67
CA PRO A 101 3.57 -5.54 -5.37
C PRO A 101 4.84 -6.22 -4.82
N VAL A 102 5.93 -6.08 -5.55
CA VAL A 102 7.26 -6.58 -5.16
C VAL A 102 7.97 -5.58 -4.25
N VAL A 103 7.77 -4.29 -4.51
CA VAL A 103 8.30 -3.18 -3.72
C VAL A 103 7.19 -2.15 -3.52
N VAL A 104 7.04 -1.67 -2.30
CA VAL A 104 6.12 -0.58 -1.94
C VAL A 104 6.95 0.62 -1.50
N LEU A 105 6.70 1.78 -2.12
CA LEU A 105 7.38 3.02 -1.82
C LEU A 105 6.35 4.07 -1.35
N HIS A 106 6.44 4.43 -0.08
CA HIS A 106 5.70 5.55 0.49
C HIS A 106 6.57 6.81 0.49
N THR A 107 6.09 7.88 -0.13
CA THR A 107 6.76 9.19 -0.13
C THR A 107 5.85 10.25 0.48
N ALA A 108 6.47 11.12 1.28
CA ALA A 108 5.83 12.30 1.85
C ALA A 108 6.35 13.54 1.15
N LEU A 109 5.44 14.37 0.65
CA LEU A 109 5.77 15.66 0.06
C LEU A 109 5.84 16.68 1.20
N THR A 110 7.05 17.15 1.49
CA THR A 110 7.33 18.14 2.53
C THR A 110 8.18 19.26 1.95
N ASN A 111 8.06 20.47 2.51
CA ASN A 111 8.86 21.62 2.08
C ASN A 111 10.30 21.55 2.62
N GLU A 112 10.51 20.78 3.69
CA GLU A 112 11.80 20.58 4.35
C GLU A 112 12.08 19.10 4.54
N ILE A 113 13.36 18.73 4.65
CA ILE A 113 13.79 17.35 4.96
C ILE A 113 13.41 17.07 6.42
N SER A 114 12.53 16.08 6.62
CA SER A 114 12.10 15.71 7.97
C SER A 114 13.22 15.02 8.74
N SER A 115 13.41 15.42 10.00
CA SER A 115 14.33 14.78 10.95
C SER A 115 13.71 13.59 11.70
N ASN A 116 12.40 13.35 11.57
CA ASN A 116 11.71 12.30 12.35
C ASN A 116 10.54 11.68 11.59
N ILE A 117 10.55 10.34 11.47
CA ILE A 117 9.49 9.57 10.79
C ILE A 117 8.11 9.71 11.44
N HIS A 118 8.01 9.88 12.76
CA HIS A 118 6.74 10.10 13.45
C HIS A 118 6.08 11.41 13.02
N SER A 119 6.89 12.45 12.77
CA SER A 119 6.39 13.72 12.25
C SER A 119 5.79 13.58 10.84
N ILE A 120 6.20 12.58 10.06
CA ILE A 120 5.61 12.29 8.75
C ILE A 120 4.32 11.50 8.91
N ILE A 121 4.28 10.52 9.80
CA ILE A 121 3.12 9.63 9.96
C ILE A 121 1.95 10.35 10.64
N GLN A 122 2.24 11.16 11.67
CA GLN A 122 1.24 11.79 12.53
C GLN A 122 0.79 13.18 12.06
N ASN A 123 1.47 13.78 11.07
CA ASN A 123 1.14 15.14 10.67
C ASN A 123 -0.15 15.18 9.86
N THR A 124 -1.24 15.49 10.56
CA THR A 124 -2.61 15.64 10.06
C THR A 124 -2.79 16.88 9.19
N ARG A 125 -1.84 17.83 9.17
CA ARG A 125 -1.91 19.06 8.35
C ARG A 125 -2.01 18.81 6.85
N PHE A 126 -1.72 17.58 6.41
CA PHE A 126 -1.81 17.17 5.02
C PHE A 126 -3.17 16.60 4.62
N SER A 127 -4.12 16.48 5.55
CA SER A 127 -5.48 15.97 5.29
C SER A 127 -6.46 17.03 4.81
N THR A 128 -6.14 18.31 4.96
CA THR A 128 -6.96 19.42 4.45
C THR A 128 -6.55 19.72 3.00
N SER A 129 -7.48 19.55 2.06
CA SER A 129 -7.30 20.08 0.71
C SER A 129 -7.23 21.60 0.80
N LEU A 130 -6.03 22.17 0.66
CA LEU A 130 -5.89 23.59 0.36
C LEU A 130 -6.36 23.79 -1.09
N SER A 131 -7.57 24.31 -1.25
CA SER A 131 -7.92 25.09 -2.44
C SER A 131 -6.99 26.32 -2.49
N PRO A 132 -6.54 26.78 -3.68
CA PRO A 132 -5.54 27.85 -3.79
C PRO A 132 -6.02 29.27 -3.43
N THR A 133 -7.10 29.41 -2.67
CA THR A 133 -7.68 30.70 -2.32
C THR A 133 -8.13 30.68 -0.86
N ASP A 134 -7.82 31.77 -0.17
CA ASP A 134 -8.43 32.24 1.08
C ASP A 134 -7.64 31.97 2.37
N ALA A 135 -6.63 32.81 2.55
CA ALA A 135 -6.24 33.31 3.85
C ALA A 135 -7.28 34.34 4.34
N SER A 136 -8.32 33.89 5.04
CA SER A 136 -9.08 34.71 6.01
C SER A 136 -10.17 33.88 6.69
N ASP A 137 -10.23 33.98 8.01
CA ASP A 137 -11.38 33.77 8.87
C ASP A 137 -11.87 32.35 9.26
N ASN A 138 -11.57 32.04 10.53
CA ASN A 138 -12.43 31.51 11.60
C ASN A 138 -13.66 30.62 11.28
N PHE A 139 -13.71 29.52 12.05
CA PHE A 139 -14.90 28.79 12.54
C PHE A 139 -15.77 28.04 11.52
N ASN A 140 -15.65 26.70 11.51
CA ASN A 140 -16.76 25.76 11.77
C ASN A 140 -16.30 24.31 11.57
N ASP A 141 -15.93 23.64 12.67
CA ASP A 141 -16.04 22.18 12.78
C ASP A 141 -17.52 21.82 12.93
N LEU A 142 -18.20 21.52 11.82
CA LEU A 142 -19.54 20.93 11.85
C LEU A 142 -19.59 19.73 10.88
N TYR A 143 -19.27 18.55 11.40
CA TYR A 143 -19.60 17.29 10.73
C TYR A 143 -21.12 17.13 10.73
N THR A 144 -21.76 17.37 9.59
CA THR A 144 -23.15 16.95 9.34
C THR A 144 -23.12 15.63 8.58
N LEU A 145 -23.52 14.55 9.26
CA LEU A 145 -24.04 13.34 8.65
C LEU A 145 -25.37 13.70 7.98
N ASP A 146 -25.52 13.48 6.67
CA ASP A 146 -26.81 13.05 6.10
C ASP A 146 -26.65 12.50 4.67
N ALA A 147 -27.24 11.32 4.46
CA ALA A 147 -27.29 10.60 3.20
C ALA A 147 -28.39 11.16 2.28
N PRO A 148 -28.20 11.25 0.95
CA PRO A 148 -29.32 11.57 0.06
C PRO A 148 -30.01 10.28 -0.40
N SER A 149 -31.23 10.06 0.11
CA SER A 149 -32.23 9.23 -0.55
C SER A 149 -33.00 10.13 -1.54
N PRO A 150 -33.11 9.81 -2.84
CA PRO A 150 -33.98 10.55 -3.73
C PRO A 150 -35.41 9.97 -3.70
N SER A 151 -36.29 10.67 -2.99
CA SER A 151 -37.67 11.02 -3.38
C SER A 151 -38.26 10.30 -4.61
N VAL A 152 -39.24 9.42 -4.39
CA VAL A 152 -40.34 9.16 -5.34
C VAL A 152 -41.65 9.04 -4.54
N ALA A 153 -42.57 9.98 -4.76
CA ALA A 153 -44.03 9.82 -4.61
C ALA A 153 -44.63 10.03 -6.02
N PRO A 154 -45.83 9.53 -6.42
CA PRO A 154 -47.12 9.44 -5.68
C PRO A 154 -47.96 8.18 -6.15
N PRO A 155 -49.32 8.12 -6.19
CA PRO A 155 -50.41 8.87 -5.55
C PRO A 155 -51.41 7.99 -4.74
N THR A 156 -52.25 8.63 -3.93
CA THR A 156 -53.42 8.04 -3.25
C THR A 156 -54.61 7.88 -4.20
N PRO A 157 -55.40 6.78 -4.11
CA PRO A 157 -56.72 6.74 -4.71
C PRO A 157 -57.80 7.23 -3.73
N SER A 158 -58.61 8.17 -4.21
CA SER A 158 -59.86 8.62 -3.61
C SER A 158 -60.97 7.60 -3.82
N THR A 159 -61.59 7.14 -2.72
CA THR A 159 -62.88 6.42 -2.76
C THR A 159 -64.02 7.41 -2.55
N PRO A 160 -65.21 7.09 -3.08
CA PRO A 160 -66.41 7.11 -2.24
C PRO A 160 -66.91 5.70 -1.93
#